data_AF-A0AAE4CSL0-F1
#
_entry.id   AF-A0AAE4CSL0-F1
#
_cell.length_a   1.000
_cell.length_b   1.000
_cell.length_c   1.000
_cell.angle_alpha   90.00
_cell.angle_beta   90.00
_cell.angle_gamma   90.00
#
_symmetry.space_group_name_H-M   'P 1'
#
loop_
_entity.id
_entity.type
_entity.pdbx_description
1 polymer ?
#
loop_
_entity_poly.entity_id
_entity_poly.type
_entity_poly.pdbx_seq_one_letter_code
_entity_poly.pdbx_strand_id
1 'polypeptide(L)'
;MAAPDEDLGPAWLRDYGRIEADIEAMSQFARGLTAEIQDNYLPHASRVIADMESDHPQPAEAFAEHLRFLEAHRAATHAATDNVYWYIQGYTSLANAAADISTRYADADAFSAARAQDVREALDATGATPDGNPGTVL
;
A
#
# COMPACT_ATOMS: atom_id res chain seq x y z
N MET A 1 -30.68 14.50 -24.22
CA MET A 1 -29.85 14.17 -25.39
C MET A 1 -28.62 13.46 -24.84
N ALA A 2 -28.49 12.15 -25.05
CA ALA A 2 -27.36 11.38 -24.52
C ALA A 2 -26.09 11.72 -25.33
N ALA A 3 -24.93 11.80 -24.64
CA ALA A 3 -23.65 11.95 -25.32
C ALA A 3 -23.42 10.74 -26.24
N PRO A 4 -22.86 10.94 -27.44
CA PRO A 4 -22.59 9.85 -28.37
C PRO A 4 -21.55 8.88 -27.77
N ASP A 5 -21.64 7.59 -28.12
CA ASP A 5 -20.84 6.50 -27.51
C ASP A 5 -19.32 6.68 -27.59
N GLU A 6 -18.88 7.53 -28.52
CA GLU A 6 -17.50 7.94 -28.77
C GLU A 6 -16.94 8.98 -27.78
N ASP A 7 -17.82 9.73 -27.08
CA ASP A 7 -17.45 10.64 -25.99
C ASP A 7 -17.34 9.92 -24.63
N LEU A 8 -17.82 8.67 -24.56
CA LEU A 8 -17.72 7.84 -23.38
C LEU A 8 -16.36 7.11 -23.44
N GLY A 9 -15.52 7.27 -22.41
CA GLY A 9 -14.21 6.61 -22.31
C GLY A 9 -14.27 5.08 -22.52
N PRO A 10 -13.13 4.38 -22.64
CA PRO A 10 -13.07 2.97 -23.04
C PRO A 10 -14.03 2.09 -22.24
N ALA A 11 -14.72 1.15 -22.89
CA ALA A 11 -15.76 0.32 -22.26
C ALA A 11 -15.28 -0.42 -20.99
N TRP A 12 -14.00 -0.85 -20.96
CA TRP A 12 -13.38 -1.49 -19.80
C TRP A 12 -13.13 -0.55 -18.60
N LEU A 13 -13.23 0.76 -18.81
CA LEU A 13 -13.14 1.80 -17.78
C LEU A 13 -14.53 2.27 -17.30
N ARG A 14 -15.60 1.99 -18.07
CA ARG A 14 -16.99 2.37 -17.74
C ARG A 14 -17.52 1.56 -16.55
N ASP A 15 -17.04 0.32 -16.39
CA ASP A 15 -17.37 -0.58 -15.28
C ASP A 15 -16.39 -0.47 -14.10
N TYR A 16 -15.42 0.45 -14.13
CA TYR A 16 -14.58 0.79 -12.97
C TYR A 16 -15.38 1.64 -11.94
N GLY A 17 -16.65 1.29 -11.77
CA GLY A 17 -17.53 1.78 -10.73
C GLY A 17 -17.25 1.03 -9.45
N ARG A 18 -16.54 1.71 -8.54
CA ARG A 18 -16.31 1.36 -7.14
C ARG A 18 -15.16 0.37 -6.92
N ILE A 19 -13.96 0.93 -6.80
CA ILE A 19 -12.89 0.32 -6.00
C ILE A 19 -13.39 0.32 -4.55
N GLU A 20 -13.97 -0.78 -4.09
CA GLU A 20 -14.32 -0.97 -2.68
C GLU A 20 -13.03 -1.35 -1.95
N ALA A 21 -12.25 -0.33 -1.59
CA ALA A 21 -11.06 -0.52 -0.78
C ALA A 21 -11.52 -0.86 0.65
N ASP A 22 -11.12 -2.02 1.16
CA ASP A 22 -11.27 -2.34 2.58
C ASP A 22 -10.26 -1.49 3.38
N ILE A 23 -10.71 -0.29 3.77
CA ILE A 23 -9.91 0.72 4.48
C ILE A 23 -9.44 0.15 5.83
N GLU A 24 -10.28 -0.63 6.49
CA GLU A 24 -9.96 -1.23 7.79
C GLU A 24 -8.88 -2.30 7.61
N ALA A 25 -9.01 -3.19 6.63
CA ALA A 25 -7.97 -4.17 6.32
C ALA A 25 -6.64 -3.50 5.93
N MET A 26 -6.67 -2.41 5.15
CA MET A 26 -5.46 -1.69 4.75
C MET A 26 -4.79 -0.96 5.93
N SER A 27 -5.58 -0.39 6.84
CA SER A 27 -5.10 0.20 8.10
C SER A 27 -4.52 -0.87 9.05
N GLN A 28 -5.19 -2.01 9.18
CA GLN A 28 -4.69 -3.15 9.96
C GLN A 28 -3.39 -3.70 9.37
N PHE A 29 -3.30 -3.83 8.04
CA PHE A 29 -2.09 -4.23 7.35
C PHE A 29 -0.94 -3.27 7.62
N ALA A 30 -1.16 -1.96 7.48
CA ALA A 30 -0.12 -0.94 7.73
C ALA A 30 0.40 -1.00 9.17
N ARG A 31 -0.51 -1.09 10.16
CA ARG A 31 -0.15 -1.22 11.58
C ARG A 31 0.59 -2.53 11.86
N GLY A 32 0.08 -3.65 11.36
CA GLY A 32 0.66 -4.97 11.55
C GLY A 32 2.07 -5.07 10.96
N LEU A 33 2.26 -4.57 9.74
CA LEU A 33 3.57 -4.55 9.10
C LEU A 33 4.56 -3.64 9.84
N THR A 34 4.10 -2.48 10.33
CA THR A 34 4.95 -1.58 11.12
C THR A 34 5.40 -2.24 12.43
N ALA A 35 4.48 -2.89 13.14
CA ALA A 35 4.79 -3.63 14.37
C ALA A 35 5.76 -4.79 14.10
N GLU A 36 5.54 -5.58 13.05
CA GLU A 36 6.43 -6.67 12.68
C GLU A 36 7.86 -6.18 12.40
N ILE A 37 8.02 -5.04 11.72
CA ILE A 37 9.33 -4.45 11.46
C ILE A 37 9.99 -4.01 12.77
N GLN A 38 9.27 -3.30 13.64
CA GLN A 38 9.80 -2.70 14.86
C GLN A 38 10.11 -3.73 15.95
N ASP A 39 9.16 -4.64 16.18
CA ASP A 39 9.19 -5.55 17.32
C ASP A 39 9.94 -6.86 17.01
N ASN A 40 10.00 -7.26 15.73
CA ASN A 40 10.58 -8.54 15.33
C ASN A 40 11.77 -8.36 14.37
N TYR A 41 11.57 -7.75 13.20
CA TYR A 41 12.60 -7.73 12.16
C TYR A 41 13.84 -6.93 12.58
N LEU A 42 13.68 -5.68 13.03
CA LEU A 42 14.79 -4.80 13.40
C LEU A 42 15.73 -5.41 14.46
N PRO A 43 15.23 -5.91 15.61
CA PRO A 43 16.07 -6.54 16.62
C PRO A 43 16.90 -7.73 16.09
N HIS A 44 16.32 -8.52 15.18
CA HIS A 44 16.99 -9.69 14.62
C HIS A 44 17.93 -9.33 13.46
N ALA A 45 17.58 -8.34 12.64
CA ALA A 45 18.39 -7.87 11.52
C ALA A 45 19.75 -7.36 12.00
N SER A 46 19.80 -6.57 13.08
CA SER A 46 21.07 -6.07 13.62
C SER A 46 22.03 -7.20 14.02
N ARG A 47 21.51 -8.28 14.61
CA ARG A 47 22.32 -9.46 14.96
C ARG A 47 22.81 -10.18 13.72
N VAL A 48 21.93 -10.41 12.75
CA VAL A 48 22.24 -11.12 11.51
C VAL A 48 23.30 -10.37 10.69
N ILE A 49 23.20 -9.04 10.62
CA ILE A 49 24.20 -8.17 9.98
C ILE A 49 25.55 -8.29 10.70
N ALA A 50 25.57 -8.19 12.04
CA ALA A 50 26.80 -8.30 12.81
C ALA A 50 27.49 -9.67 12.65
N ASP A 51 26.72 -10.75 12.58
CA ASP A 51 27.25 -12.10 12.35
C ASP A 51 27.87 -12.22 10.94
N MET A 52 27.22 -11.63 9.92
CA MET A 52 27.72 -11.60 8.54
C MET A 52 28.98 -10.75 8.38
N GLU A 53 29.09 -9.62 9.09
CA GLU A 53 30.23 -8.71 9.02
C GLU A 53 31.39 -9.08 9.97
N SER A 54 31.33 -10.25 10.60
CA SER A 54 32.36 -10.69 11.54
C SER A 54 33.75 -10.80 10.87
N ASP A 55 34.79 -10.44 11.63
CA ASP A 55 36.15 -10.41 11.11
C ASP A 55 36.60 -11.77 10.58
N HIS A 56 37.09 -11.77 9.33
CA HIS A 56 37.70 -12.92 8.72
C HIS A 56 39.22 -12.81 8.75
N PRO A 57 39.95 -13.93 8.96
CA PRO A 57 41.41 -13.92 8.92
C PRO A 57 41.91 -13.41 7.58
N GLN A 58 43.08 -12.76 7.61
CA GLN A 58 43.71 -12.24 6.40
C GLN A 58 44.03 -13.43 5.46
N PRO A 59 43.70 -13.32 4.16
CA PRO A 59 44.03 -14.36 3.19
C PRO A 59 45.53 -14.66 3.20
N ALA A 60 45.91 -15.94 3.17
CA ALA A 60 47.29 -16.31 2.88
C ALA A 60 47.61 -16.00 1.41
N GLU A 61 48.56 -15.11 1.15
CA GLU A 61 48.96 -14.68 -0.21
C GLU A 61 49.52 -15.83 -1.09
N ALA A 62 49.89 -16.95 -0.47
CA ALA A 62 50.47 -18.11 -1.15
C ALA A 62 49.49 -18.85 -2.09
N PHE A 63 48.17 -18.61 -1.98
CA PHE A 63 47.14 -19.31 -2.75
C PHE A 63 46.19 -18.33 -3.45
N ALA A 64 46.42 -18.08 -4.73
CA ALA A 64 45.64 -17.12 -5.53
C ALA A 64 44.14 -17.48 -5.61
N GLU A 65 43.82 -18.78 -5.65
CA GLU A 65 42.44 -19.28 -5.65
C GLU A 65 41.74 -19.01 -4.31
N HIS A 66 42.47 -19.10 -3.20
CA HIS A 66 41.94 -18.81 -1.87
C HIS A 66 41.65 -17.31 -1.71
N LEU A 67 42.54 -16.45 -2.23
CA LEU A 67 42.31 -15.01 -2.27
C LEU A 67 41.03 -14.66 -3.05
N ARG A 68 40.88 -15.20 -4.27
CA ARG A 68 39.68 -14.99 -5.11
C ARG A 68 38.40 -15.49 -4.44
N PHE A 69 38.47 -16.64 -3.77
CA PHE A 69 37.34 -17.17 -3.01
C PHE A 69 36.92 -16.20 -1.90
N LEU A 70 37.88 -15.67 -1.11
CA LEU A 70 37.59 -14.75 -0.02
C LEU A 70 37.06 -13.39 -0.53
N GLU A 71 37.54 -12.91 -1.67
CA GLU A 71 36.98 -11.71 -2.34
C GLU A 71 35.53 -11.93 -2.77
N ALA A 72 35.25 -13.04 -3.46
CA ALA A 72 33.89 -13.39 -3.89
C ALA A 72 32.95 -13.61 -2.69
N HIS A 73 33.46 -14.25 -1.63
CA HIS A 73 32.72 -14.44 -0.40
C HIS A 73 32.35 -13.10 0.25
N ARG A 74 33.31 -12.18 0.41
CA ARG A 74 33.03 -10.84 0.95
C ARG A 74 32.00 -10.09 0.10
N ALA A 75 32.11 -10.13 -1.22
CA ALA A 75 31.14 -9.49 -2.11
C ALA A 75 29.71 -10.07 -1.93
N ALA A 76 29.60 -11.39 -1.82
CA ALA A 76 28.32 -12.05 -1.58
C ALA A 76 27.74 -11.72 -0.20
N THR A 77 28.58 -11.71 0.85
CA THR A 77 28.18 -11.32 2.20
C THR A 77 27.67 -9.88 2.23
N HIS A 78 28.38 -8.95 1.59
CA HIS A 78 27.97 -7.55 1.53
C HIS A 78 26.61 -7.38 0.82
N ALA A 79 26.40 -8.07 -0.31
CA ALA A 79 25.11 -8.06 -1.00
C ALA A 79 23.97 -8.67 -0.16
N ALA A 80 24.27 -9.70 0.65
CA ALA A 80 23.29 -10.28 1.57
C ALA A 80 22.94 -9.33 2.72
N THR A 81 23.94 -8.67 3.30
CA THR A 81 23.78 -7.63 4.33
C THR A 81 22.94 -6.47 3.82
N ASP A 82 23.21 -5.98 2.60
CA ASP A 82 22.44 -4.92 1.95
C ASP A 82 20.96 -5.31 1.82
N ASN A 83 20.66 -6.55 1.41
CA ASN A 83 19.27 -7.00 1.31
C ASN A 83 18.55 -6.98 2.67
N VAL A 84 19.22 -7.44 3.73
CA VAL A 84 18.67 -7.42 5.09
C VAL A 84 18.40 -5.99 5.55
N TYR A 85 19.34 -5.08 5.27
CA TYR A 85 19.24 -3.67 5.62
C TYR A 85 18.12 -2.96 4.86
N TRP A 86 18.09 -3.08 3.53
CA TRP A 86 17.13 -2.40 2.66
C TRP A 86 15.70 -2.92 2.79
N TYR A 87 15.52 -4.15 3.29
CA TYR A 87 14.20 -4.69 3.60
C TYR A 87 13.41 -3.75 4.54
N ILE A 88 14.05 -3.19 5.56
CA ILE A 88 13.40 -2.29 6.51
C ILE A 88 12.87 -1.05 5.79
N GLN A 89 13.68 -0.42 4.96
CA GLN A 89 13.26 0.78 4.24
C GLN A 89 12.11 0.47 3.28
N GLY A 90 12.21 -0.62 2.51
CA GLY A 90 11.19 -1.01 1.54
C GLY A 90 9.84 -1.27 2.20
N TYR A 91 9.81 -2.05 3.26
CA TYR A 91 8.56 -2.40 3.94
C TYR A 91 8.02 -1.27 4.82
N THR A 92 8.87 -0.41 5.39
CA THR A 92 8.40 0.82 6.05
C THR A 92 7.73 1.75 5.04
N SER A 93 8.30 1.91 3.84
CA SER A 93 7.69 2.69 2.77
C SER A 93 6.32 2.12 2.36
N LEU A 94 6.22 0.79 2.25
CA LEU A 94 4.95 0.12 1.94
C LEU A 94 3.90 0.32 3.03
N ALA A 95 4.27 0.17 4.30
CA ALA A 95 3.38 0.39 5.43
C ALA A 95 2.86 1.84 5.46
N ASN A 96 3.77 2.81 5.26
CA ASN A 96 3.42 4.22 5.17
C ASN A 96 2.46 4.49 4.00
N ALA A 97 2.72 3.92 2.82
CA ALA A 97 1.85 4.08 1.66
C ALA A 97 0.45 3.50 1.92
N ALA A 98 0.34 2.33 2.55
CA ALA A 98 -0.93 1.73 2.92
C ALA A 98 -1.71 2.61 3.93
N ALA A 99 -1.03 3.16 4.95
CA ALA A 99 -1.63 4.09 5.89
C ALA A 99 -2.13 5.38 5.19
N ASP A 100 -1.32 5.94 4.30
CA ASP A 100 -1.64 7.17 3.58
C ASP A 100 -2.84 6.98 2.65
N ILE A 101 -2.90 5.86 1.92
CA ILE A 101 -4.05 5.51 1.07
C ILE A 101 -5.30 5.31 1.92
N SER A 102 -5.20 4.58 3.04
CA SER A 102 -6.35 4.33 3.92
C SER A 102 -6.96 5.64 4.45
N THR A 103 -6.11 6.60 4.82
CA THR A 103 -6.53 7.92 5.31
C THR A 103 -7.26 8.69 4.20
N ARG A 104 -6.69 8.73 2.99
CA ARG A 104 -7.29 9.45 1.86
C ARG A 104 -8.66 8.88 1.46
N TYR A 105 -8.82 7.56 1.51
CA TYR A 105 -10.13 6.94 1.26
C TYR A 105 -11.14 7.26 2.36
N ALA A 106 -10.73 7.20 3.64
CA ALA A 106 -11.61 7.53 4.75
C ALA A 106 -12.12 8.98 4.67
N ASP A 107 -11.25 9.92 4.33
CA ASP A 107 -11.61 11.33 4.15
C ASP A 107 -12.58 11.54 2.98
N ALA A 108 -12.36 10.83 1.85
CA ALA A 108 -13.23 10.90 0.68
C ALA A 108 -14.63 10.33 0.96
N ASP A 109 -14.72 9.21 1.69
CA ASP A 109 -15.98 8.60 2.11
C ASP A 109 -16.73 9.52 3.08
N ALA A 110 -16.03 10.10 4.06
CA ALA A 110 -16.61 11.06 5.00
C ALA A 110 -17.17 12.30 4.28
N PHE A 111 -16.41 12.86 3.33
CA PHE A 111 -16.88 13.99 2.52
C PHE A 111 -18.10 13.64 1.67
N SER A 112 -18.09 12.47 1.03
CA SER A 112 -19.22 11.99 0.21
C SER A 112 -20.47 11.75 1.06
N ALA A 113 -20.31 11.19 2.26
CA ALA A 113 -21.40 10.99 3.21
C ALA A 113 -22.02 12.32 3.66
N ALA A 114 -21.19 13.34 3.96
CA ALA A 114 -21.65 14.68 4.32
C ALA A 114 -22.45 15.32 3.17
N ARG A 115 -21.93 15.26 1.94
CA ARG A 115 -22.65 15.78 0.76
C ARG A 115 -23.97 15.06 0.51
N ALA A 116 -24.00 13.74 0.68
CA ALA A 116 -25.23 12.97 0.54
C ALA A 116 -26.25 13.35 1.63
N GLN A 117 -25.79 13.67 2.84
CA GLN A 117 -26.64 14.19 3.90
C GLN A 117 -27.21 15.58 3.55
N ASP A 118 -26.37 16.51 3.11
CA ASP A 118 -26.82 17.86 2.69
C ASP A 118 -27.92 17.78 1.61
N VAL A 119 -27.75 16.89 0.62
CA VAL A 119 -28.74 16.69 -0.45
C VAL A 119 -30.04 16.10 0.10
N ARG A 120 -29.97 15.11 1.01
CA ARG A 120 -31.17 14.54 1.66
C ARG A 120 -31.92 15.60 2.45
N GLU A 121 -31.22 16.38 3.26
CA GLU A 121 -31.81 17.46 4.04
C GLU A 121 -32.46 18.53 3.15
N ALA A 122 -31.83 18.89 2.02
CA ALA A 122 -32.41 19.80 1.05
C ALA A 122 -33.66 19.23 0.35
N LEU A 123 -33.67 17.92 0.06
CA LEU A 123 -34.81 17.25 -0.56
C LEU A 123 -36.00 17.18 0.43
N ASP A 124 -35.73 16.87 1.69
CA ASP A 124 -36.74 16.84 2.76
C ASP A 124 -37.31 18.25 3.02
N ALA A 125 -36.45 19.28 3.04
CA ALA A 125 -36.86 20.67 3.24
C ALA A 125 -37.70 21.24 2.09
N THR A 126 -37.55 20.71 0.87
CA THR A 126 -38.34 21.13 -0.30
C THR A 126 -39.68 20.41 -0.43
N GLY A 127 -39.96 19.41 0.42
CA GLY A 127 -41.25 18.71 0.45
C GLY A 127 -41.56 17.97 -0.85
N ALA A 128 -40.54 17.59 -1.63
CA ALA A 128 -40.71 16.88 -2.90
C ALA A 128 -41.23 15.45 -2.64
N THR A 129 -42.54 15.31 -2.53
CA THR A 129 -43.21 14.01 -2.68
C THR A 129 -42.89 13.46 -4.07
N PRO A 130 -42.47 12.19 -4.20
CA PRO A 130 -42.37 11.56 -5.51
C PRO A 130 -43.74 11.66 -6.18
N ASP A 131 -43.81 12.31 -7.34
CA ASP A 131 -45.03 12.47 -8.13
C ASP A 131 -45.63 11.08 -8.41
N GLY A 132 -46.58 10.68 -7.56
CA GLY A 132 -47.47 9.57 -7.79
C GLY A 132 -48.47 9.99 -8.85
N ASN A 133 -48.08 9.91 -10.12
CA ASN A 133 -49.02 9.97 -11.23
C ASN A 133 -49.40 8.53 -11.62
N PRO A 134 -50.48 7.93 -11.06
CA PRO A 134 -51.05 6.73 -11.64
C PRO A 134 -51.68 7.12 -12.98
N GLY A 135 -50.93 6.86 -14.05
CA GLY A 135 -51.39 7.06 -15.41
C GLY A 135 -52.73 6.36 -15.66
N THR A 136 -53.68 7.18 -16.10
CA THR A 136 -54.75 6.86 -17.07
C THR A 136 -55.82 5.86 -16.65
N VAL A 137 -56.98 6.41 -16.27
CA VAL A 137 -58.28 5.73 -16.34
C VAL A 137 -58.75 5.78 -17.79
N LEU A 138 -58.93 4.62 -18.42
CA LEU A 138 -59.83 4.41 -19.57
C LEU A 138 -61.20 3.99 -19.05
#